data_AF-A0A9N9EIK0-F1
#
_entry.id   AF-A0A9N9EIK0-F1
#
_cell.length_a   1.000
_cell.length_b   1.000
_cell.length_c   1.000
_cell.angle_alpha   90.00
_cell.angle_beta   90.00
_cell.angle_gamma   90.00
#
_symmetry.space_group_name_H-M   'P 1'
#
loop_
_entity.id
_entity.type
_entity.pdbx_description
1 polymer ?
#
loop_
_entity_poly.entity_id
_entity_poly.type
_entity_poly.pdbx_seq_one_letter_code
_entity_poly.pdbx_strand_id
1 'polypeptide(L)'
;DLLQNDHYLRIIVDTPTRWNSSYLAWQRLIKIRKIIDFMITKLSLDENYQIRKESIRLKQINLNDVEWEAITNLITILEPFAEATELLRGSKYATISFMYNAITVITNSLIVFNNFELRQITYGTEETVFDQILNEDRTNNEQNTDQTEFQQLNITQDCTNLEEKVKIALYNAMKHYWQILEKEGMLATLLDSRCKTLSFASEF
;
A
#
# COMPACT_ATOMS: atom_id res chain seq x y z
N ASP A 1 -5.28 -5.78 31.02
CA ASP A 1 -4.12 -6.46 30.42
C ASP A 1 -3.64 -5.81 29.15
N LEU A 2 -2.49 -5.12 29.21
CA LEU A 2 -1.83 -4.51 28.04
C LEU A 2 -1.39 -5.55 27.00
N LEU A 3 -1.17 -6.81 27.43
CA LEU A 3 -0.82 -7.94 26.57
C LEU A 3 -1.93 -8.34 25.58
N GLN A 4 -3.21 -8.06 25.90
CA GLN A 4 -4.34 -8.42 25.04
C GLN A 4 -4.55 -7.44 23.88
N ASN A 5 -3.91 -6.26 23.93
CA ASN A 5 -3.97 -5.25 22.87
C ASN A 5 -2.68 -5.17 22.04
N ASP A 6 -1.66 -5.95 22.39
CA ASP A 6 -0.33 -5.91 21.76
C ASP A 6 -0.39 -6.25 20.26
N HIS A 7 -1.33 -7.12 19.84
CA HIS A 7 -1.54 -7.42 18.42
C HIS A 7 -2.10 -6.24 17.62
N TYR A 8 -2.81 -5.29 18.26
CA TYR A 8 -3.31 -4.08 17.61
C TYR A 8 -2.21 -3.04 17.41
N LEU A 9 -1.19 -3.02 18.28
CA LEU A 9 -0.08 -2.07 18.26
C LEU A 9 1.15 -2.62 17.53
N ARG A 10 1.20 -3.93 17.24
CA ARG A 10 2.31 -4.53 16.50
C ARG A 10 2.40 -3.93 15.10
N ILE A 11 3.51 -3.25 14.87
CA ILE A 11 3.87 -2.66 13.58
C ILE A 11 3.98 -3.78 12.55
N ILE A 12 3.31 -3.60 11.42
CA ILE A 12 3.53 -4.43 10.25
C ILE A 12 4.77 -3.85 9.57
N VAL A 13 5.89 -4.54 9.75
CA VAL A 13 7.14 -4.16 9.09
C VAL A 13 7.00 -4.47 7.61
N ASP A 14 7.42 -3.53 6.77
CA ASP A 14 7.51 -3.75 5.32
C ASP A 14 8.49 -4.89 5.05
N THR A 15 8.08 -5.82 4.20
CA THR A 15 8.87 -7.01 3.89
C THR A 15 8.86 -7.21 2.37
N PRO A 16 10.04 -7.20 1.71
CA PRO A 16 10.13 -7.34 0.25
C PRO A 16 9.55 -8.65 -0.28
N THR A 17 9.37 -9.67 0.57
CA THR A 17 8.78 -10.96 0.20
C THR A 17 7.25 -11.00 0.39
N ARG A 18 6.67 -10.00 1.04
CA ARG A 18 5.23 -9.86 1.27
C ARG A 18 4.80 -8.47 0.79
N TRP A 19 4.58 -8.36 -0.51
CA TRP A 19 4.26 -7.12 -1.22
C TRP A 19 2.99 -6.42 -0.72
N ASN A 20 2.10 -7.13 0.00
CA ASN A 20 0.91 -6.53 0.62
C ASN A 20 1.19 -5.93 2.02
N SER A 21 2.42 -5.98 2.54
CA SER A 21 2.73 -5.52 3.89
C SER A 21 2.49 -4.02 4.07
N SER A 22 2.91 -3.18 3.12
CA SER A 22 2.64 -1.73 3.13
C SER A 22 1.14 -1.40 3.07
N TYR A 23 0.38 -2.10 2.20
CA TYR A 23 -1.08 -1.96 2.14
C TYR A 23 -1.75 -2.30 3.48
N LEU A 24 -1.37 -3.42 4.10
CA LEU A 24 -1.91 -3.84 5.40
C LEU A 24 -1.51 -2.89 6.52
N ALA A 25 -0.30 -2.33 6.47
CA ALA A 25 0.18 -1.33 7.42
C ALA A 25 -0.68 -0.06 7.33
N TRP A 26 -0.94 0.43 6.12
CA TRP A 26 -1.79 1.61 5.90
C TRP A 26 -3.25 1.39 6.30
N GLN A 27 -3.84 0.24 5.98
CA GLN A 27 -5.19 -0.11 6.46
C GLN A 27 -5.28 -0.11 7.99
N ARG A 28 -4.22 -0.57 8.67
CA ARG A 28 -4.15 -0.54 10.14
C ARG A 28 -3.97 0.88 10.65
N LEU A 29 -3.13 1.68 10.00
CA LEU A 29 -2.89 3.08 10.36
C LEU A 29 -4.21 3.89 10.33
N ILE A 30 -5.05 3.70 9.32
CA ILE A 30 -6.39 4.32 9.23
C ILE A 30 -7.29 3.93 10.40
N LYS A 31 -7.26 2.66 10.84
CA LYS A 31 -8.03 2.21 12.02
C LYS A 31 -7.55 2.87 13.31
N ILE A 32 -6.25 3.14 13.42
CA ILE A 32 -5.63 3.72 14.61
C ILE A 32 -5.76 5.25 14.63
N ARG A 33 -6.03 5.93 13.50
CA ARG A 33 -6.21 7.40 13.43
C ARG A 33 -7.11 7.96 14.55
N LYS A 34 -8.29 7.39 14.76
CA LYS A 34 -9.23 7.84 15.82
C LYS A 34 -8.64 7.71 17.22
N ILE A 35 -7.82 6.68 17.46
CA ILE A 35 -7.15 6.44 18.74
C ILE A 35 -6.04 7.47 18.95
N ILE A 36 -5.30 7.82 17.88
CA ILE A 36 -4.28 8.88 17.91
C ILE A 36 -4.95 10.21 18.26
N ASP A 37 -6.04 10.57 17.60
CA ASP A 37 -6.77 11.82 17.88
C ASP A 37 -7.30 11.87 19.32
N PHE A 38 -7.85 10.76 19.80
CA PHE A 38 -8.27 10.62 21.21
C PHE A 38 -7.09 10.73 22.18
N MET A 39 -5.95 10.13 21.86
CA MET A 39 -4.75 10.21 22.70
C MET A 39 -4.21 11.65 22.74
N ILE A 40 -4.12 12.31 21.59
CA ILE A 40 -3.69 13.71 21.48
C ILE A 40 -4.57 14.61 22.35
N THR A 41 -5.90 14.48 22.23
CA THR A 41 -6.85 15.27 23.03
C THR A 41 -6.69 14.97 24.52
N LYS A 42 -6.67 13.69 24.92
CA LYS A 42 -6.48 13.31 26.33
C LYS A 42 -5.18 13.87 26.93
N LEU A 43 -4.07 13.76 26.22
CA LEU A 43 -2.77 14.28 26.68
C LEU A 43 -2.74 15.82 26.73
N SER A 44 -3.51 16.51 25.88
CA SER A 44 -3.63 17.97 25.92
C SER A 44 -4.39 18.48 27.15
N LEU A 45 -5.33 17.69 27.69
CA LEU A 45 -6.11 18.04 28.88
C LEU A 45 -5.42 17.70 30.21
N ASP A 46 -4.24 17.06 30.16
CA ASP A 46 -3.52 16.67 31.36
C ASP A 46 -2.93 17.89 32.10
N GLU A 47 -2.96 17.85 33.42
CA GLU A 47 -2.41 18.93 34.27
C GLU A 47 -0.88 18.99 34.16
N ASN A 48 -0.22 17.86 33.91
CA ASN A 48 1.22 17.75 33.83
C ASN A 48 1.76 18.42 32.55
N TYR A 49 2.66 19.39 32.74
CA TYR A 49 3.33 20.09 31.65
C TYR A 49 4.08 19.14 30.69
N GLN A 50 4.76 18.11 31.20
CA GLN A 50 5.50 17.17 30.36
C GLN A 50 4.55 16.36 29.47
N ILE A 51 3.40 15.93 30.01
CA ILE A 51 2.39 15.18 29.25
C ILE A 51 1.79 16.05 28.14
N ARG A 52 1.53 17.33 28.41
CA ARG A 52 1.10 18.30 27.39
C ARG A 52 2.17 18.52 26.31
N LYS A 53 3.45 18.55 26.68
CA LYS A 53 4.56 18.64 25.72
C LYS A 53 4.60 17.42 24.79
N GLU A 54 4.35 16.22 25.30
CA GLU A 54 4.23 15.00 24.48
C GLU A 54 3.03 15.07 23.52
N SER A 55 1.89 15.66 23.94
CA SER A 55 0.76 15.91 23.03
C SER A 55 1.14 16.79 21.84
N ILE A 56 1.92 17.85 22.09
CA ILE A 56 2.41 18.76 21.04
C ILE A 56 3.38 18.02 20.10
N ARG A 57 4.30 17.22 20.66
CA ARG A 57 5.21 16.38 19.87
C ARG A 57 4.46 15.39 18.99
N LEU A 58 3.44 14.74 19.54
CA LEU A 58 2.62 13.79 18.79
C LEU A 58 1.86 14.47 17.65
N LYS A 59 1.29 15.67 17.88
CA LYS A 59 0.69 16.48 16.80
C LYS A 59 1.70 16.86 15.71
N GLN A 60 2.95 17.13 16.09
CA GLN A 60 4.02 17.49 15.16
C GLN A 60 4.53 16.32 14.33
N ILE A 61 4.31 15.06 14.73
CA ILE A 61 4.71 13.86 13.96
C ILE A 61 3.52 13.28 13.20
N ASN A 62 2.30 13.60 13.61
CA ASN A 62 1.09 13.12 12.95
C ASN A 62 0.99 13.65 11.52
N LEU A 63 0.37 12.84 10.67
CA LEU A 63 0.07 13.19 9.28
C LEU A 63 -0.97 14.32 9.23
N ASN A 64 -0.83 15.19 8.23
CA ASN A 64 -1.83 16.20 7.94
C ASN A 64 -3.05 15.60 7.22
N ASP A 65 -4.15 16.35 7.14
CA ASP A 65 -5.40 15.83 6.54
C ASP A 65 -5.25 15.44 5.07
N VAL A 66 -4.40 16.13 4.31
CA VAL A 66 -4.11 15.83 2.90
C VAL A 66 -3.33 14.52 2.77
N GLU A 67 -2.37 14.27 3.66
CA GLU A 67 -1.60 13.02 3.71
C GLU A 67 -2.50 11.84 4.13
N TRP A 68 -3.41 12.05 5.08
CA TRP A 68 -4.41 11.05 5.45
C TRP A 68 -5.35 10.69 4.28
N GLU A 69 -5.79 11.70 3.53
CA GLU A 69 -6.59 11.52 2.32
C GLU A 69 -5.78 10.76 1.24
N ALA A 70 -4.52 11.15 1.03
CA ALA A 70 -3.63 10.48 0.09
C ALA A 70 -3.45 8.99 0.42
N ILE A 71 -3.23 8.62 1.69
CA ILE A 71 -3.15 7.22 2.12
C ILE A 71 -4.47 6.48 1.85
N THR A 72 -5.61 7.13 2.09
CA THR A 72 -6.93 6.54 1.83
C THR A 72 -7.13 6.26 0.34
N ASN A 73 -6.73 7.19 -0.52
CA ASN A 73 -6.81 7.03 -1.97
C ASN A 73 -5.85 5.93 -2.45
N LEU A 74 -4.64 5.84 -1.89
CA LEU A 74 -3.69 4.77 -2.19
C LEU A 74 -4.22 3.38 -1.78
N ILE A 75 -4.82 3.25 -0.59
CA ILE A 75 -5.48 2.01 -0.17
C ILE A 75 -6.56 1.61 -1.18
N THR A 76 -7.36 2.56 -1.64
CA THR A 76 -8.42 2.31 -2.62
C THR A 76 -7.87 1.84 -3.97
N ILE A 77 -6.74 2.42 -4.42
CA ILE A 77 -6.05 1.96 -5.65
C ILE A 77 -5.47 0.55 -5.49
N LEU A 78 -4.94 0.21 -4.32
CA LEU A 78 -4.26 -1.06 -4.06
C LEU A 78 -5.21 -2.20 -3.66
N GLU A 79 -6.45 -1.89 -3.27
CA GLU A 79 -7.44 -2.89 -2.86
C GLU A 79 -7.68 -4.00 -3.91
N PRO A 80 -7.88 -3.71 -5.21
CA PRO A 80 -8.01 -4.75 -6.24
C PRO A 80 -6.79 -5.69 -6.33
N PHE A 81 -5.58 -5.19 -6.05
CA PHE A 81 -4.37 -6.00 -6.03
C PHE A 81 -4.33 -6.92 -4.80
N ALA A 82 -4.76 -6.42 -3.66
CA ALA A 82 -4.85 -7.21 -2.43
C ALA A 82 -5.89 -8.34 -2.59
N GLU A 83 -7.06 -8.03 -3.15
CA GLU A 83 -8.11 -9.01 -3.46
C GLU A 83 -7.63 -10.08 -4.44
N ALA A 84 -6.99 -9.67 -5.54
CA ALA A 84 -6.42 -10.60 -6.50
C ALA A 84 -5.36 -11.50 -5.86
N THR A 85 -4.51 -10.96 -4.98
CA THR A 85 -3.50 -11.74 -4.26
C THR A 85 -4.15 -12.78 -3.35
N GLU A 86 -5.21 -12.42 -2.61
CA GLU A 86 -5.90 -13.35 -1.73
C GLU A 86 -6.64 -14.43 -2.52
N LEU A 87 -7.26 -14.07 -3.66
CA LEU A 87 -7.88 -15.02 -4.58
C LEU A 87 -6.86 -16.02 -5.13
N LEU A 88 -5.69 -15.55 -5.59
CA LEU A 88 -4.64 -16.40 -6.13
C LEU A 88 -4.01 -17.27 -5.04
N ARG A 89 -3.77 -16.73 -3.85
CA ARG A 89 -3.25 -17.43 -2.68
C ARG A 89 -4.19 -18.54 -2.20
N GLY A 90 -5.51 -18.30 -2.23
CA GLY A 90 -6.52 -19.28 -1.85
C GLY A 90 -6.70 -20.42 -2.86
N SER A 91 -6.18 -20.26 -4.08
CA SER A 91 -6.31 -21.27 -5.13
C SER A 91 -5.24 -22.35 -4.99
N LYS A 92 -5.66 -23.64 -4.97
CA LYS A 92 -4.73 -24.77 -5.02
C LYS A 92 -3.91 -24.79 -6.34
N TYR A 93 -4.48 -24.21 -7.40
CA TYR A 93 -3.87 -24.06 -8.71
C TYR A 93 -4.27 -22.70 -9.31
N ALA A 94 -3.37 -21.72 -9.21
CA ALA A 94 -3.47 -20.47 -9.94
C ALA A 94 -3.23 -20.76 -11.43
N THR A 95 -4.30 -20.91 -12.21
CA THR A 95 -4.16 -21.09 -13.66
C THR A 95 -4.07 -19.74 -14.35
N ILE A 96 -3.45 -19.76 -15.53
CA ILE A 96 -3.32 -18.61 -16.40
C ILE A 96 -4.68 -17.92 -16.68
N SER A 97 -5.78 -18.66 -16.68
CA SER A 97 -7.14 -18.15 -16.87
C SER A 97 -7.63 -17.31 -15.70
N PHE A 98 -7.35 -17.74 -14.46
CA PHE A 98 -7.64 -16.96 -13.26
C PHE A 98 -6.75 -15.72 -13.17
N MET A 99 -5.47 -15.87 -13.49
CA MET A 99 -4.53 -14.73 -13.53
C MET A 99 -4.96 -13.70 -14.58
N TYR A 100 -5.32 -14.15 -15.78
CA TYR A 100 -5.78 -13.28 -16.86
C TYR A 100 -7.01 -12.48 -16.42
N ASN A 101 -8.03 -13.14 -15.86
CA ASN A 101 -9.23 -12.46 -15.37
C ASN A 101 -8.91 -11.42 -14.29
N ALA A 102 -8.09 -11.78 -13.29
CA ALA A 102 -7.70 -10.86 -12.22
C ALA A 102 -6.95 -9.63 -12.77
N ILE A 103 -6.04 -9.85 -13.70
CA ILE A 103 -5.23 -8.80 -14.32
C ILE A 103 -6.07 -7.89 -15.20
N THR A 104 -7.03 -8.43 -15.96
CA THR A 104 -7.97 -7.62 -16.74
C THR A 104 -8.82 -6.73 -15.85
N VAL A 105 -9.34 -7.26 -14.73
CA VAL A 105 -10.12 -6.48 -13.76
C VAL A 105 -9.29 -5.35 -13.16
N ILE A 106 -8.07 -5.65 -12.70
CA ILE A 106 -7.14 -4.65 -12.15
C ILE A 106 -6.82 -3.59 -13.20
N THR A 107 -6.47 -4.01 -14.42
CA THR A 107 -6.07 -3.09 -15.50
C THR A 107 -7.22 -2.15 -15.86
N ASN A 108 -8.45 -2.66 -15.96
CA ASN A 108 -9.64 -1.84 -16.22
C ASN A 108 -9.92 -0.84 -15.08
N SER A 109 -9.67 -1.23 -13.82
CA SER A 109 -9.84 -0.32 -12.67
C SER A 109 -8.83 0.84 -12.64
N LEU A 110 -7.69 0.68 -13.32
CA LEU A 110 -6.63 1.68 -13.43
C LEU A 110 -6.77 2.61 -14.64
N ILE A 111 -7.74 2.37 -15.53
CA ILE A 111 -7.96 3.23 -16.69
C ILE A 111 -8.45 4.59 -16.19
N VAL A 112 -7.54 5.57 -16.21
CA VAL A 112 -7.85 6.97 -15.97
C VAL A 112 -8.28 7.57 -17.30
N PHE A 113 -9.54 8.03 -17.43
CA PHE A 113 -10.06 8.67 -18.64
C PHE A 113 -9.51 10.10 -18.90
N ASN A 114 -8.42 10.48 -18.24
CA ASN A 114 -7.84 11.82 -18.40
C ASN A 114 -6.65 11.76 -19.36
N ASN A 115 -6.61 12.74 -20.27
CA ASN A 115 -5.61 13.00 -21.32
C ASN A 115 -4.16 13.23 -20.81
N PHE A 116 -3.75 12.62 -19.70
CA PHE A 116 -2.35 12.58 -19.33
C PHE A 116 -1.65 11.60 -20.28
N GLU A 117 -0.82 12.14 -21.16
CA GLU A 117 0.05 11.34 -22.01
C GLU A 117 0.72 10.26 -21.17
N LEU A 118 0.57 9.00 -21.58
CA LEU A 118 1.24 7.84 -20.99
C LEU A 118 2.75 8.11 -21.02
N ARG A 119 3.28 8.72 -19.94
CA ARG A 119 4.71 8.95 -19.81
C ARG A 119 5.39 7.58 -19.85
N GLN A 120 6.31 7.40 -20.80
CA GLN A 120 7.12 6.20 -20.85
C GLN A 120 8.00 6.17 -19.60
N ILE A 121 7.69 5.27 -18.67
CA ILE A 121 8.51 5.02 -17.49
C ILE A 121 9.57 4.00 -17.91
N THR A 122 10.84 4.37 -17.79
CA THR A 122 11.97 3.47 -18.06
C THR A 122 12.16 2.56 -16.84
N TYR A 123 11.78 1.29 -16.94
CA TYR A 123 12.06 0.28 -15.91
C TYR A 123 13.51 -0.22 -16.10
N GLY A 124 14.47 0.39 -15.41
CA GLY A 124 15.90 0.06 -15.60
C GLY A 124 16.88 0.51 -14.52
N THR A 125 16.45 1.27 -13.51
CA THR A 125 17.28 1.64 -12.36
C THR A 125 16.51 1.35 -11.08
N GLU A 126 16.95 0.34 -10.34
CA GLU A 126 16.39 -0.17 -9.08
C GLU A 126 16.66 0.77 -7.89
N GLU A 127 16.76 2.09 -8.10
CA GLU A 127 16.82 3.02 -6.96
C GLU A 127 15.39 3.32 -6.53
N THR A 128 14.96 2.63 -5.48
CA THR A 128 13.71 2.96 -4.79
C THR A 128 13.97 4.13 -3.83
N VAL A 129 12.94 4.93 -3.56
CA VAL A 129 12.99 5.98 -2.50
C VAL A 129 13.39 5.39 -1.14
N PHE A 130 13.15 4.09 -0.93
CA PHE A 130 13.53 3.37 0.28
C PHE A 130 15.02 3.04 0.36
N ASP A 131 15.73 2.96 -0.77
CA ASP A 131 17.19 2.73 -0.78
C ASP A 131 17.97 3.97 -0.31
N GLN A 132 17.43 5.17 -0.52
CA GLN A 132 18.03 6.41 -0.03
C GLN A 132 18.00 6.49 1.50
N ILE A 133 16.90 6.05 2.14
CA ILE A 133 16.73 6.09 3.59
C ILE A 133 17.70 5.11 4.30
N LEU A 134 17.93 3.92 3.73
CA LEU A 134 18.83 2.91 4.32
C LEU A 134 20.32 3.30 4.27
N ASN A 135 20.70 4.23 3.39
CA ASN A 135 22.09 4.64 3.23
C ASN A 135 22.51 5.71 4.24
N GLU A 136 21.59 6.49 4.80
CA GLU A 136 21.90 7.51 5.82
C GLU A 136 22.35 6.88 7.16
N ASP A 137 21.86 5.68 7.48
CA ASP A 137 22.19 4.96 8.71
C ASP A 137 23.61 4.35 8.73
N ARG A 138 24.31 4.27 7.59
CA ARG A 138 25.62 3.60 7.51
C ARG A 138 26.83 4.51 7.71
N THR A 139 26.65 5.82 7.78
CA THR A 139 27.78 6.77 7.81
C THR A 139 28.16 7.32 9.19
N ASN A 140 27.38 7.09 10.25
CA ASN A 140 27.68 7.67 11.56
C ASN A 140 28.04 6.61 12.60
N ASN A 141 29.31 6.21 12.60
CA ASN A 141 29.90 5.48 13.72
C ASN A 141 30.10 6.40 14.93
N GLU A 142 29.58 5.94 16.06
CA GLU A 142 30.04 6.13 17.44
C GLU A 142 30.18 7.55 17.98
N GLN A 143 29.16 7.98 18.75
CA GLN A 143 29.37 8.49 20.10
C GLN A 143 28.08 8.40 20.95
N ASN A 144 28.20 7.76 22.12
CA ASN A 144 27.18 7.69 23.15
C ASN A 144 26.86 9.08 23.72
N THR A 145 25.59 9.50 23.65
CA THR A 145 24.92 10.27 24.70
C THR A 145 23.40 10.18 24.51
N ASP A 146 22.66 9.97 25.61
CA ASP A 146 21.20 9.84 25.69
C ASP A 146 20.43 11.10 25.25
N GLN A 147 20.44 11.41 23.95
CA GLN A 147 19.54 12.35 23.32
C GLN A 147 19.15 11.76 21.97
N THR A 148 17.92 11.27 21.88
CA THR A 148 17.31 10.86 20.61
C THR A 148 17.26 12.10 19.72
N GLU A 149 18.28 12.29 18.89
CA GLU A 149 18.27 13.28 17.83
C GLU A 149 17.12 12.91 16.90
N PHE A 150 16.02 13.66 17.00
CA PHE A 150 14.94 13.58 16.04
C PHE A 150 15.50 14.07 14.71
N GLN A 151 15.98 13.13 13.88
CA GLN A 151 16.01 13.32 12.42
C GLN A 151 14.64 13.88 12.01
N GLN A 152 14.59 14.80 11.05
CA GLN A 152 13.35 15.50 10.67
C GLN A 152 12.30 14.50 10.12
N LEU A 153 11.51 13.89 11.01
CA LEU A 153 10.55 12.84 10.67
C LEU A 153 9.29 13.37 9.97
N ASN A 154 9.05 14.69 9.97
CA ASN A 154 7.86 15.28 9.36
C ASN A 154 8.22 16.18 8.17
N ILE A 155 8.81 15.57 7.14
CA ILE A 155 8.92 16.21 5.82
C ILE A 155 7.55 16.07 5.16
N THR A 156 6.78 17.17 5.18
CA THR A 156 5.46 17.24 4.53
C THR A 156 5.58 16.77 3.09
N GLN A 157 4.80 15.76 2.73
CA GLN A 157 4.84 15.19 1.38
C GLN A 157 3.90 15.96 0.45
N ASP A 158 4.41 16.33 -0.73
CA ASP A 158 3.57 16.86 -1.79
C ASP A 158 2.70 15.76 -2.38
N CYS A 159 1.45 15.71 -1.94
CA CYS A 159 0.46 14.74 -2.40
C CYS A 159 -0.25 15.16 -3.70
N THR A 160 0.17 16.24 -4.37
CA THR A 160 -0.50 16.73 -5.58
C THR A 160 -0.47 15.71 -6.72
N ASN A 161 -1.66 15.37 -7.21
CA ASN A 161 -1.91 14.38 -8.27
C ASN A 161 -1.27 13.01 -8.00
N LEU A 162 -1.02 12.66 -6.73
CA LEU A 162 -0.39 11.39 -6.35
C LEU A 162 -1.21 10.19 -6.84
N GLU A 163 -2.54 10.26 -6.69
CA GLU A 163 -3.47 9.23 -7.15
C GLU A 163 -3.31 8.95 -8.65
N GLU A 164 -3.30 9.99 -9.48
CA GLU A 164 -3.16 9.87 -10.93
C GLU A 164 -1.77 9.33 -11.31
N LYS A 165 -0.71 9.84 -10.68
CA LYS A 165 0.67 9.37 -10.91
C LYS A 165 0.80 7.88 -10.61
N VAL A 166 0.24 7.42 -9.49
CA VAL A 166 0.28 6.01 -9.09
C VAL A 166 -0.54 5.14 -10.03
N LYS A 167 -1.76 5.56 -10.40
CA LYS A 167 -2.58 4.82 -11.38
C LYS A 167 -1.88 4.66 -12.72
N ILE A 168 -1.28 5.73 -13.25
CA ILE A 168 -0.53 5.70 -14.52
C ILE A 168 0.69 4.77 -14.41
N ALA A 169 1.44 4.86 -13.31
CA ALA A 169 2.61 4.01 -13.09
C ALA A 169 2.23 2.52 -13.04
N LEU A 170 1.19 2.18 -12.26
CA LEU A 170 0.68 0.82 -12.17
C LEU A 170 0.14 0.32 -13.51
N TYR A 171 -0.64 1.12 -14.22
CA TYR A 171 -1.14 0.76 -15.55
C TYR A 171 0.00 0.47 -16.54
N ASN A 172 1.01 1.34 -16.58
CA ASN A 172 2.19 1.14 -17.42
C ASN A 172 2.96 -0.12 -17.03
N ALA A 173 3.09 -0.41 -15.73
CA ALA A 173 3.75 -1.61 -15.24
C ALA A 173 2.97 -2.87 -15.63
N MET A 174 1.65 -2.87 -15.45
CA MET A 174 0.77 -3.96 -15.86
C MET A 174 0.91 -4.24 -17.36
N LYS A 175 0.92 -3.20 -18.20
CA LYS A 175 1.13 -3.34 -19.65
C LYS A 175 2.54 -3.83 -20.02
N HIS A 176 3.56 -3.42 -19.28
CA HIS A 176 4.95 -3.81 -19.53
C HIS A 176 5.23 -5.26 -19.15
N TYR A 177 4.82 -5.68 -17.94
CA TYR A 177 5.11 -7.01 -17.41
C TYR A 177 4.11 -8.07 -17.88
N TRP A 178 2.86 -7.70 -18.17
CA TRP A 178 1.82 -8.62 -18.61
C TRP A 178 1.48 -8.46 -20.09
N GLN A 179 2.49 -8.61 -20.95
CA GLN A 179 2.33 -8.73 -22.41
C GLN A 179 1.86 -10.14 -22.82
N ILE A 180 0.98 -10.78 -22.04
CA ILE A 180 0.34 -11.99 -22.54
C ILE A 180 -0.46 -11.58 -23.76
N LEU A 181 -0.15 -12.16 -24.92
CA LEU A 181 -0.96 -11.95 -26.12
C LEU A 181 -2.40 -12.22 -25.70
N GLU A 182 -3.27 -11.24 -25.92
CA GLU A 182 -4.69 -11.31 -25.56
C GLU A 182 -5.32 -12.63 -26.01
N LYS A 183 -4.83 -13.20 -27.11
CA LYS A 183 -5.26 -14.47 -27.69
C LYS A 183 -5.01 -15.68 -26.77
N GLU A 184 -3.84 -15.80 -26.16
CA GLU A 184 -3.44 -16.94 -25.33
C GLU A 184 -4.17 -16.88 -23.98
N GLY A 185 -4.34 -15.69 -23.42
CA GLY A 185 -5.16 -15.46 -22.24
C GLY A 185 -6.64 -15.78 -22.48
N MET A 186 -7.20 -15.29 -23.59
CA MET A 186 -8.57 -15.61 -24.01
C MET A 186 -8.75 -17.10 -24.33
N LEU A 187 -7.77 -17.73 -24.98
CA LEU A 187 -7.81 -19.16 -25.27
C LEU A 187 -7.81 -19.96 -23.97
N ALA A 188 -6.95 -19.59 -23.02
CA ALA A 188 -6.89 -20.31 -21.76
C ALA A 188 -8.14 -20.11 -20.90
N THR A 189 -8.73 -18.92 -20.85
CA THR A 189 -10.04 -18.71 -20.21
C THR A 189 -11.15 -19.49 -20.90
N LEU A 190 -11.11 -19.56 -22.24
CA LEU A 190 -12.02 -20.39 -23.04
C LEU A 190 -11.78 -21.89 -22.86
N LEU A 191 -10.61 -22.34 -22.43
CA LEU A 191 -10.34 -23.76 -22.20
C LEU A 191 -10.52 -24.17 -20.73
N ASP A 192 -10.44 -23.23 -19.79
CA ASP A 192 -10.60 -23.52 -18.36
C ASP A 192 -12.07 -23.77 -18.01
N SER A 193 -12.37 -25.03 -17.70
CA SER A 193 -13.70 -25.47 -17.24
C SER A 193 -14.24 -24.67 -16.06
N ARG A 194 -13.38 -24.07 -15.21
CA ARG A 194 -13.80 -23.28 -14.05
C ARG A 194 -14.23 -21.86 -14.40
N CYS A 195 -13.82 -21.36 -15.57
CA CYS A 195 -14.28 -20.08 -16.11
C CYS A 195 -15.53 -20.24 -16.99
N LYS A 196 -16.01 -21.48 -17.20
CA LYS A 196 -17.24 -21.78 -17.91
C LYS A 196 -18.35 -22.10 -16.91
N THR A 197 -19.35 -21.25 -16.85
CA THR A 197 -20.68 -21.66 -16.37
C THR A 197 -21.30 -22.56 -17.42
N LEU A 198 -21.01 -23.87 -17.35
CA LEU A 198 -21.64 -24.87 -18.20
C LEU A 198 -23.07 -25.12 -17.68
N SER A 199 -23.99 -24.23 -18.00
CA SER A 199 -25.41 -24.37 -17.65
C SER A 199 -26.03 -25.68 -18.17
N PHE A 200 -25.43 -26.32 -19.18
CA PHE A 200 -25.86 -27.60 -19.72
C PHE A 200 -25.36 -28.83 -18.95
N ALA A 201 -24.37 -28.67 -18.04
CA ALA A 201 -23.77 -29.78 -17.30
C ALA A 201 -24.28 -29.87 -15.84
N SER A 202 -25.09 -28.91 -15.38
CA SER A 202 -25.69 -28.89 -14.05
C SER A 202 -27.03 -29.64 -13.95
N GLU A 203 -27.52 -30.22 -15.04
CA GLU A 203 -28.69 -31.10 -15.08
C GLU A 203 -28.26 -32.57 -15.14
N PHE A 204 -27.63 -33.08 -14.08
CA PHE A 204 -27.53 -34.52 -13.79
C PHE A 204 -27.43 -34.77 -12.28
#